data_AF-A0A850Y744-F1
#
_entry.id   AF-A0A850Y744-F1
#
_cell.length_a   1.000
_cell.length_b   1.000
_cell.length_c   1.000
_cell.angle_alpha   90.00
_cell.angle_beta   90.00
_cell.angle_gamma   90.00
#
_symmetry.space_group_name_H-M   'P 1'
#
loop_
_entity.id
_entity.type
_entity.pdbx_description
1 polymer ?
#
loop_
_entity_poly.entity_id
_entity_poly.type
_entity_poly.pdbx_seq_one_letter_code
_entity_poly.pdbx_strand_id
1 'polypeptide(L)' 'MFWYQQPPRNGLKLIVSSSTWSQNIYEDGYSEAKFEVNRESSNYILMTIKNVTSKDEATYFCAANDH' A
#
# COMPACT_ATOMS: atom_id res chain seq x y z
N MET A 1 -6.51 2.67 -6.79
CA MET A 1 -6.07 1.38 -6.24
C MET A 1 -5.44 1.65 -4.89
N PHE A 2 -5.53 0.68 -4.00
CA PHE A 2 -5.16 0.83 -2.60
C PHE A 2 -4.33 -0.35 -2.16
N TRP A 3 -3.37 -0.09 -1.28
CA TRP A 3 -2.71 -1.13 -0.50
C TRP A 3 -3.05 -0.99 0.97
N TYR A 4 -3.39 -2.12 1.58
CA TYR A 4 -3.66 -2.24 3.00
C TYR A 4 -2.71 -3.23 3.64
N GLN A 5 -2.45 -3.02 4.94
CA GLN A 5 -1.88 -4.05 5.80
C GLN A 5 -2.80 -4.37 6.97
N GLN A 6 -2.77 -5.63 7.37
CA GLN A 6 -3.40 -6.11 8.58
C GLN A 6 -2.36 -6.83 9.44
N PRO A 7 -1.75 -6.15 10.43
CA PRO A 7 -0.87 -6.79 11.39
C PRO A 7 -1.65 -7.79 12.27
N PRO A 8 -0.96 -8.80 12.86
CA PRO A 8 -1.60 -9.74 13.77
C PRO A 8 -2.36 -9.02 14.90
N ARG A 9 -3.62 -9.43 15.12
CA ARG A 9 -4.53 -8.89 16.17
C ARG A 9 -4.91 -7.41 16.01
N ASN A 10 -4.58 -6.78 14.89
CA ASN A 10 -4.96 -5.40 14.60
C ASN A 10 -6.00 -5.31 13.48
N GLY A 11 -6.68 -4.17 13.41
CA GLY A 11 -7.58 -3.85 12.29
C GLY A 11 -6.83 -3.60 10.99
N LEU A 12 -7.57 -3.66 9.88
CA LEU A 12 -7.08 -3.31 8.55
C LEU A 12 -6.69 -1.82 8.52
N LYS A 13 -5.49 -1.52 8.02
CA LYS A 13 -4.98 -0.15 7.88
C LYS A 13 -4.65 0.13 6.43
N LEU A 14 -5.12 1.26 5.92
CA LEU A 14 -4.70 1.78 4.61
C LEU A 14 -3.24 2.23 4.71
N ILE A 15 -2.41 1.82 3.75
CA ILE A 15 -1.02 2.28 3.61
C ILE A 15 -0.99 3.48 2.66
N VAL A 16 -1.59 3.29 1.50
CA VAL A 16 -1.46 4.21 0.36
C VAL A 16 -2.67 4.10 -0.57
N SER A 17 -3.09 5.25 -1.09
CA SER A 17 -4.00 5.34 -2.22
C SER A 17 -3.24 5.86 -3.44
N SER A 18 -3.47 5.22 -4.59
CA SER A 18 -2.78 5.51 -5.83
C SER A 18 -3.77 5.68 -6.97
N SER A 19 -3.59 6.73 -7.78
CA SER A 19 -4.34 7.00 -9.00
C SER A 19 -3.38 7.03 -10.20
N THR A 20 -3.89 6.79 -11.41
CA THR A 20 -3.09 6.90 -12.64
C THR A 20 -2.72 8.34 -13.01
N TRP A 21 -3.39 9.32 -12.41
CA TRP A 21 -3.30 10.73 -12.80
C TRP A 21 -2.72 11.63 -11.70
N SER A 22 -2.45 11.07 -10.51
CA SER A 22 -1.99 11.80 -9.35
C SER A 22 -0.86 11.06 -8.64
N GLN A 23 -0.15 11.81 -7.81
CA GLN A 23 0.82 11.26 -6.86
C GLN A 23 0.14 10.28 -5.90
N ASN A 24 0.92 9.35 -5.35
CA ASN A 24 0.50 8.44 -4.30
C ASN A 24 0.26 9.22 -3.00
N ILE A 25 -0.84 8.92 -2.30
CA ILE A 25 -1.18 9.55 -1.03
C ILE A 25 -1.03 8.48 0.07
N TYR A 26 -0.09 8.70 0.98
CA TYR A 26 0.21 7.81 2.11
C TYR A 26 -0.56 8.25 3.36
N GLU A 27 -1.01 7.28 4.14
CA GLU A 27 -1.57 7.52 5.47
C GLU A 27 -0.48 7.84 6.49
N ASP A 28 -0.88 8.41 7.63
CA ASP A 28 0.04 8.77 8.71
C ASP A 28 0.87 7.56 9.18
N GLY A 29 2.19 7.76 9.24
CA GLY A 29 3.16 6.73 9.63
C GLY A 29 3.64 5.84 8.48
N TYR A 30 3.14 6.04 7.26
CA TYR A 30 3.64 5.39 6.04
C TYR A 30 4.41 6.37 5.16
N SER A 31 5.30 5.83 4.34
CA SER A 31 6.07 6.63 3.38
C SER A 31 6.58 5.77 2.24
N GLU A 32 6.87 6.40 1.11
CA GLU A 32 7.49 5.78 -0.07
C GLU A 32 8.88 5.20 0.22
N ALA A 33 9.60 5.75 1.22
CA ALA A 33 10.89 5.21 1.64
C ALA A 33 10.80 3.77 2.16
N LYS A 34 9.66 3.39 2.73
CA LYS A 34 9.39 2.02 3.23
C LYS A 34 8.50 1.21 2.29
N PHE A 35 7.44 1.83 1.77
CA PHE A 35 6.42 1.21 0.94
C PHE A 35 6.42 1.91 -0.42
N GLU A 36 7.35 1.55 -1.30
CA GLU A 36 7.38 2.11 -2.66
C GLU A 36 6.23 1.55 -3.47
N VAL A 37 5.46 2.43 -4.13
CA VAL A 37 4.26 2.05 -4.88
C VAL A 37 4.38 2.54 -6.31
N ASN A 38 4.33 1.60 -7.24
CA ASN A 38 4.29 1.90 -8.66
C ASN A 38 2.96 1.42 -9.24
N ARG A 39 2.21 2.34 -9.84
CA ARG A 39 0.96 2.02 -10.54
C ARG A 39 1.20 2.12 -12.05
N GLU A 40 1.35 0.96 -12.69
CA GLU A 40 1.63 0.91 -14.13
C GLU A 40 0.37 1.05 -14.99
N SER A 41 -0.80 0.63 -14.48
CA SER A 41 -2.05 0.74 -15.23
C SER A 41 -3.28 0.86 -14.33
N SER A 42 -4.47 0.93 -14.94
CA SER A 42 -5.73 0.90 -14.20
C SER A 42 -5.89 -0.39 -13.38
N ASN A 43 -5.33 -1.51 -13.86
CA ASN A 43 -5.56 -2.85 -13.32
C ASN A 43 -4.30 -3.47 -12.68
N TYR A 44 -3.18 -2.75 -12.68
CA TYR A 44 -1.92 -3.24 -12.12
C TYR A 44 -1.30 -2.19 -11.20
N ILE A 45 -1.07 -2.58 -9.95
CA ILE A 45 -0.34 -1.82 -8.95
C ILE A 45 0.64 -2.76 -8.25
N LEU A 46 1.87 -2.30 -8.13
CA LEU A 46 2.96 -2.99 -7.45
C LEU A 46 3.34 -2.20 -6.20
N MET A 47 3.51 -2.91 -5.09
CA MET A 47 4.10 -2.35 -3.88
C MET A 47 5.35 -3.13 -3.50
N THR A 48 6.46 -2.41 -3.36
CA THR A 48 7.74 -2.94 -2.90
C THR A 48 7.99 -2.48 -1.47
N ILE A 49 8.11 -3.44 -0.56
CA ILE A 49 8.45 -3.16 0.84
C ILE A 49 9.97 -3.17 0.98
N LYS A 50 10.56 -2.02 1.27
CA LYS A 50 12.01 -1.85 1.43
C LYS A 50 12.46 -2.23 2.84
N ASN A 51 13.71 -2.71 2.97
CA ASN A 51 14.34 -2.99 4.27
C ASN A 51 13.43 -3.79 5.22
N VAL A 52 12.92 -4.93 4.75
CA VAL A 52 11.95 -5.76 5.50
C VAL A 52 12.52 -6.21 6.84
N THR A 53 11.71 -6.09 7.87
CA THR A 53 12.00 -6.49 9.26
C THR A 53 10.84 -7.32 9.82
N SER A 54 11.01 -7.91 11.00
CA SER A 54 9.92 -8.63 11.69
C SER A 54 8.71 -7.74 12.02
N LYS A 55 8.88 -6.41 12.08
CA LYS A 55 7.77 -5.47 12.32
C LYS A 55 6.83 -5.34 11.13
N ASP A 56 7.26 -5.77 9.95
CA ASP A 56 6.48 -5.71 8.71
C ASP A 56 5.64 -6.98 8.50
N GLU A 57 5.63 -7.90 9.47
CA GLU A 57 4.76 -9.07 9.45
C GLU A 57 3.29 -8.65 9.49
N ALA A 58 2.59 -8.85 8.37
CA ALA A 58 1.18 -8.54 8.20
C ALA A 58 0.62 -9.32 7.01
N THR A 59 -0.71 -9.41 6.94
CA THR A 59 -1.40 -9.75 5.69
C THR A 59 -1.57 -8.48 4.87
N TYR A 60 -1.13 -8.49 3.61
CA TYR A 60 -1.22 -7.35 2.71
C TYR A 60 -2.31 -7.57 1.67
N PHE A 61 -3.15 -6.55 1.48
CA PHE A 61 -4.27 -6.61 0.55
C PHE A 61 -4.15 -5.50 -0.50
N CYS A 62 -4.36 -5.87 -1.76
CA CYS A 62 -4.58 -4.92 -2.84
C CYS A 62 -6.09 -4.77 -3.08
N ALA A 63 -6.55 -3.55 -3.29
CA ALA A 63 -7.93 -3.29 -3.68
C ALA A 63 -8.01 -2.33 -4.87
N ALA A 64 -8.90 -2.63 -5.81
CA ALA A 64 -9.30 -1.74 -6.89
C ALA A 64 -10.59 -1.02 -6.50
N ASN A 65 -10.75 0.24 -6.94
CA ASN A 65 -12.05 0.89 -6.97
C ASN A 65 -12.55 0.77 -8.42
N ASP A 66 -13.77 0.28 -8.60
CA ASP A 66 -14.41 0.07 -9.91
C ASP A 66 -15.42 1.20 -10.24
N HIS A 67 -15.33 2.32 -9.52
CA HIS A 67 -16.16 3.51 -9.73
C HIS A 67 -15.48 4.57 -10.59
#